data_AF-A0A0G2FZ84-F1
#
_entry.id   AF-A0A0G2FZ84-F1
#
_cell.length_a   1.000
_cell.length_b   1.000
_cell.length_c   1.000
_cell.angle_alpha   90.00
_cell.angle_beta   90.00
_cell.angle_gamma   90.00
#
_symmetry.space_group_name_H-M   'P 1'
#
loop_
_entity.id
_entity.type
_entity.pdbx_description
1 polymer ?
#
loop_
_entity_poly.entity_id
_entity_poly.type
_entity_poly.pdbx_seq_one_letter_code
_entity_poly.pdbx_strand_id
1 'polypeptide(L)'
;MADSNGAEASASVPAQDGHYAYRSFHEYRWDLDKDFLGGLVLALGGYHALAQTASQADIVMHSRIFYYARISGTTIPYAGYRDWLCATYQAGQPARLWEWDLLEALCNHRDRLASADAASLARRREEAAAEKARWARALLSADARFQQARTGTGTGGDGGGDESTPSWMAAAPKSELYVDRTLAANDDDGDEFSPAYPERFAAIIKAVQTGEPVEGIVEIPDIVARNPTTTPFGSMARPPKPWEKARPVADTELPNEGQPDLVAQVDEKFPDDDVEASGTRA
;
A
#
# COMPACT_ATOMS: atom_id res chain seq x y z
N MET A 1 33.87 20.14 24.30
CA MET A 1 32.81 20.08 25.34
C MET A 1 31.80 21.16 24.95
N ALA A 2 31.00 20.90 23.89
CA ALA A 2 29.67 20.27 23.95
C ALA A 2 28.62 21.30 24.41
N ASP A 3 27.46 21.49 23.81
CA ASP A 3 26.87 21.04 22.55
C ASP A 3 25.66 21.95 22.29
N SER A 4 25.23 21.96 21.03
CA SER A 4 24.06 22.65 20.49
C SER A 4 22.75 22.28 21.21
N ASN A 5 21.79 23.21 21.29
CA ASN A 5 20.38 22.83 21.15
C ASN A 5 19.49 24.00 20.74
N GLY A 6 19.30 24.15 19.43
CA GLY A 6 18.15 24.85 18.87
C GLY A 6 16.93 23.96 19.04
N ALA A 7 16.19 24.20 20.12
CA ALA A 7 14.87 23.60 20.29
C ALA A 7 13.91 24.32 19.34
N GLU A 8 13.53 23.63 18.26
CA GLU A 8 12.37 24.00 17.47
C GLU A 8 11.16 24.10 18.40
N ALA A 9 10.64 25.31 18.50
CA ALA A 9 9.40 25.59 19.19
C ALA A 9 8.26 24.92 18.41
N SER A 10 7.93 23.68 18.79
CA SER A 10 6.59 23.13 18.63
C SER A 10 5.64 24.10 19.31
N ALA A 11 5.08 25.02 18.54
CA ALA A 11 4.14 26.02 19.00
C ALA A 11 2.88 25.28 19.49
N SER A 12 2.83 25.00 20.78
CA SER A 12 1.61 24.64 21.49
C SER A 12 0.66 25.83 21.37
N VAL A 13 -0.26 25.73 20.40
CA VAL A 13 -1.35 26.68 20.21
C VAL A 13 -2.11 26.81 21.53
N PRO A 14 -2.41 28.03 22.02
CA PRO A 14 -3.19 28.24 23.24
C PRO A 14 -4.49 27.42 23.20
N ALA A 15 -4.86 26.78 24.30
CA ALA A 15 -6.02 25.87 24.36
C ALA A 15 -7.34 26.52 23.90
N GLN A 16 -7.48 27.85 24.02
CA GLN A 16 -8.62 28.61 23.53
C GLN A 16 -8.63 28.72 22.00
N ASP A 17 -7.49 28.96 21.36
CA ASP A 17 -7.37 29.08 19.91
C ASP A 17 -7.69 27.75 19.21
N GLY A 18 -7.32 26.63 19.84
CA GLY A 18 -7.68 25.30 19.36
C GLY A 18 -9.21 25.09 19.29
N HIS A 19 -9.95 25.52 20.32
CA HIS A 19 -11.40 25.38 20.37
C HIS A 19 -12.11 26.16 19.25
N TYR A 20 -11.66 27.40 18.97
CA TYR A 20 -12.19 28.18 17.85
C TYR A 20 -11.85 27.55 16.49
N ALA A 21 -10.64 27.01 16.33
CA ALA A 21 -10.24 26.31 15.12
C ALA A 21 -11.11 25.07 14.85
N TYR A 22 -11.37 24.25 15.88
CA TYR A 22 -12.27 23.08 15.77
C TYR A 22 -13.70 23.47 15.42
N ARG A 23 -14.21 24.55 16.03
CA ARG A 23 -15.55 25.06 15.73
C ARG A 23 -15.68 25.51 14.28
N SER A 24 -14.74 26.33 13.80
CA SER A 24 -14.72 26.81 12.41
C SER A 24 -14.61 25.65 11.41
N PHE A 25 -13.76 24.65 11.72
CA PHE A 25 -13.65 23.42 10.93
C PHE A 25 -14.97 22.61 10.88
N HIS A 26 -15.67 22.53 12.01
CA HIS A 26 -16.93 21.80 12.14
C HIS A 26 -18.11 22.52 11.45
N GLU A 27 -18.13 23.85 11.50
CA GLU A 27 -19.17 24.70 10.90
C GLU A 27 -18.96 24.92 9.39
N TYR A 28 -17.80 24.56 8.84
CA TYR A 28 -17.52 24.65 7.41
C TYR A 28 -18.55 23.90 6.56
N ARG A 29 -18.96 24.51 5.44
CA ARG A 29 -20.02 24.01 4.54
C ARG A 29 -19.48 22.98 3.55
N TRP A 30 -19.09 21.82 4.07
CA TRP A 30 -18.54 20.70 3.30
C TRP A 30 -19.44 20.20 2.16
N ASP A 31 -20.76 20.40 2.29
CA ASP A 31 -21.77 20.01 1.30
C ASP A 31 -21.83 20.93 0.06
N LEU A 32 -21.35 22.17 0.19
CA LEU A 32 -21.41 23.17 -0.89
C LEU A 32 -20.09 23.28 -1.67
N ASP A 33 -19.01 22.75 -1.11
CA ASP A 33 -17.67 22.83 -1.68
C ASP A 33 -17.45 21.76 -2.76
N LYS A 34 -17.62 22.17 -4.02
CA LYS A 34 -17.50 21.27 -5.18
C LYS A 34 -16.08 20.77 -5.40
N ASP A 35 -15.08 21.59 -5.09
CA ASP A 35 -13.67 21.23 -5.29
C ASP A 35 -13.26 20.16 -4.27
N PHE A 36 -13.68 20.34 -3.01
CA PHE A 36 -13.53 19.31 -1.98
C PHE A 36 -14.27 18.02 -2.37
N LEU A 37 -15.55 18.10 -2.73
CA LEU A 37 -16.35 16.92 -3.06
C LEU A 37 -15.77 16.14 -4.25
N GLY A 38 -15.31 16.84 -5.29
CA GLY A 38 -14.64 16.22 -6.43
C GLY A 38 -13.36 15.50 -6.02
N GLY A 39 -12.52 16.14 -5.19
CA GLY A 39 -11.33 15.52 -4.63
C GLY A 39 -11.62 14.34 -3.70
N LEU A 40 -12.70 14.42 -2.92
CA LEU A 40 -13.13 13.37 -2.01
C LEU A 40 -13.57 12.12 -2.76
N VAL A 41 -14.34 12.27 -3.84
CA VAL A 41 -14.73 11.13 -4.69
C VAL A 41 -13.50 10.43 -5.26
N LEU A 42 -12.48 11.19 -5.66
CA LEU A 42 -11.22 10.60 -6.13
C LEU A 42 -10.48 9.85 -5.01
N ALA A 43 -10.39 10.43 -3.81
CA ALA A 43 -9.76 9.80 -2.65
C ALA A 43 -10.47 8.50 -2.21
N LEU A 44 -11.79 8.41 -2.44
CA LEU A 44 -12.59 7.22 -2.18
C LEU A 44 -12.53 6.16 -3.30
N GLY A 45 -11.73 6.38 -4.34
CA GLY A 45 -11.57 5.43 -5.45
C GLY A 45 -12.56 5.62 -6.61
N GLY A 46 -13.24 6.77 -6.67
CA GLY A 46 -14.20 7.12 -7.72
C GLY A 46 -15.64 6.70 -7.40
N TYR A 47 -16.59 7.15 -8.24
CA TYR A 47 -18.03 6.95 -8.01
C TYR A 47 -18.46 5.49 -7.88
N HIS A 48 -17.79 4.57 -8.57
CA HIS A 48 -18.13 3.14 -8.53
C HIS A 48 -17.70 2.47 -7.22
N ALA A 49 -16.69 2.99 -6.55
CA ALA A 49 -16.13 2.42 -5.31
C ALA A 49 -16.81 2.95 -4.04
N LEU A 50 -17.70 3.93 -4.14
CA LEU A 50 -18.38 4.53 -2.98
C LEU A 50 -19.13 3.46 -2.18
N ALA A 51 -18.94 3.42 -0.88
CA ALA A 51 -19.63 2.48 0.00
C ALA A 51 -19.72 3.08 1.41
N GLN A 52 -20.84 2.83 2.11
CA GLN A 52 -21.04 3.35 3.47
C GLN A 52 -20.31 2.47 4.50
N THR A 53 -18.98 2.45 4.44
CA THR A 53 -18.11 1.69 5.35
C THR A 53 -17.39 2.61 6.34
N ALA A 54 -17.01 2.06 7.51
CA ALA A 54 -16.20 2.77 8.48
C ALA A 54 -14.88 3.32 7.90
N SER A 55 -14.20 2.53 7.08
CA SER A 55 -12.95 2.94 6.43
C SER A 55 -13.12 4.14 5.50
N GLN A 56 -14.22 4.22 4.75
CA GLN A 56 -14.50 5.38 3.90
C GLN A 56 -14.84 6.62 4.74
N ALA A 57 -15.56 6.47 5.85
CA ALA A 57 -15.78 7.57 6.78
C ALA A 57 -14.46 8.11 7.37
N ASP A 58 -13.51 7.23 7.69
CA ASP A 58 -12.18 7.65 8.13
C ASP A 58 -11.40 8.39 7.03
N ILE A 59 -11.50 7.94 5.77
CA ILE A 59 -10.90 8.67 4.63
C ILE A 59 -11.54 10.06 4.51
N VAL A 60 -12.86 10.18 4.67
CA VAL A 60 -13.56 11.48 4.64
C VAL A 60 -13.06 12.39 5.75
N MET A 61 -12.89 11.88 6.98
CA MET A 61 -12.34 12.64 8.12
C MET A 61 -10.97 13.23 7.80
N HIS A 62 -10.03 12.39 7.36
CA HIS A 62 -8.66 12.83 7.07
C HIS A 62 -8.61 13.77 5.85
N SER A 63 -9.43 13.51 4.83
CA SER A 63 -9.54 14.37 3.66
C SER A 63 -10.04 15.76 4.03
N ARG A 64 -11.03 15.86 4.94
CA ARG A 64 -11.51 17.15 5.45
C ARG A 64 -10.42 17.91 6.20
N ILE A 65 -9.72 17.24 7.11
CA ILE A 65 -8.63 17.86 7.87
C ILE A 65 -7.55 18.40 6.93
N PHE A 66 -7.10 17.58 5.98
CA PHE A 66 -6.07 17.95 5.02
C PHE A 66 -6.51 19.11 4.11
N TYR A 67 -7.72 19.02 3.56
CA TYR A 67 -8.26 20.06 2.69
C TYR A 67 -8.44 21.38 3.45
N TYR A 68 -9.00 21.35 4.66
CA TYR A 68 -9.18 22.54 5.48
C TYR A 68 -7.86 23.24 5.77
N ALA A 69 -6.81 22.48 6.11
CA ALA A 69 -5.49 23.02 6.36
C ALA A 69 -4.94 23.74 5.12
N ARG A 70 -5.17 23.16 3.93
CA ARG A 70 -4.77 23.77 2.66
C ARG A 70 -5.47 25.10 2.39
N ILE A 71 -6.78 25.20 2.63
CA ILE A 71 -7.56 26.40 2.27
C ILE A 71 -7.54 27.50 3.34
N SER A 72 -7.48 27.13 4.61
CA SER A 72 -7.55 28.08 5.74
C SER A 72 -6.17 28.43 6.31
N GLY A 73 -5.13 27.68 5.95
CA GLY A 73 -3.80 27.78 6.55
C GLY A 73 -3.73 27.29 8.00
N THR A 74 -4.83 26.77 8.55
CA THR A 74 -4.91 26.30 9.95
C THR A 74 -4.92 24.78 10.00
N THR A 75 -3.89 24.19 10.63
CA THR A 75 -3.81 22.74 10.82
C THR A 75 -4.67 22.29 11.98
N ILE A 76 -5.57 21.34 11.72
CA ILE A 76 -6.45 20.74 12.73
C ILE A 76 -5.89 19.37 13.12
N PRO A 77 -5.32 19.19 14.33
CA PRO A 77 -4.83 17.89 14.76
C PRO A 77 -6.00 16.91 14.96
N TYR A 78 -5.91 15.73 14.32
CA TYR A 78 -6.96 14.72 14.37
C TYR A 78 -7.34 14.30 15.79
N ALA A 79 -6.34 14.01 16.64
CA ALA A 79 -6.57 13.61 18.03
C ALA A 79 -7.32 14.69 18.83
N GLY A 80 -6.91 15.95 18.70
CA GLY A 80 -7.53 17.08 19.39
C GLY A 80 -8.96 17.35 18.91
N TYR A 81 -9.21 17.24 17.61
CA TYR A 81 -10.57 17.35 17.05
C TYR A 81 -11.47 16.21 17.53
N ARG A 82 -10.96 14.98 17.60
CA ARG A 82 -11.72 13.83 18.14
C ARG A 82 -12.07 14.04 19.61
N ASP A 83 -11.15 14.51 20.44
CA ASP A 83 -11.44 14.80 21.85
C ASP A 83 -12.48 15.91 22.00
N TRP A 84 -12.41 16.95 21.15
CA TRP A 84 -13.43 18.00 21.09
C TRP A 84 -14.81 17.46 20.68
N LEU A 85 -14.88 16.56 19.69
CA LEU A 85 -16.13 15.88 19.32
C LEU A 85 -16.71 15.03 20.48
N CYS A 86 -15.86 14.29 21.20
CA CYS A 86 -16.28 13.54 22.38
C CYS A 86 -16.86 14.45 23.47
N ALA A 87 -16.18 15.56 23.75
CA ALA A 87 -16.62 16.52 24.77
C ALA A 87 -17.95 17.19 24.39
N THR A 88 -18.12 17.60 23.13
CA THR A 88 -19.38 18.20 22.64
C THR A 88 -20.55 17.21 22.65
N TYR A 89 -20.30 15.94 22.31
CA TYR A 89 -21.29 14.88 22.42
C TYR A 89 -21.72 14.63 23.87
N GLN A 90 -20.76 14.57 24.80
CA GLN A 90 -21.05 14.42 26.23
C GLN A 90 -21.81 15.61 26.81
N ALA A 91 -21.59 16.81 26.29
CA ALA A 91 -22.34 18.02 26.65
C ALA A 91 -23.78 18.04 26.10
N GLY A 92 -24.21 16.99 25.38
CA GLY A 92 -25.58 16.86 24.85
C GLY A 92 -25.85 17.72 23.61
N GLN A 93 -24.83 18.26 22.98
CA GLN A 93 -24.99 18.94 21.70
C GLN A 93 -25.08 17.90 20.57
N PRO A 94 -25.94 18.10 19.55
CA PRO A 94 -25.98 17.20 18.41
C PRO A 94 -24.67 17.33 17.62
N ALA A 95 -23.73 16.43 17.88
CA ALA A 95 -22.50 16.34 17.11
C ALA A 95 -22.86 15.86 15.70
N ARG A 96 -22.80 16.77 14.72
CA ARG A 96 -23.02 16.41 13.33
C ARG A 96 -21.81 15.61 12.83
N LEU A 97 -22.05 14.36 12.46
CA LEU A 97 -21.03 13.47 11.91
C LEU A 97 -20.95 13.64 10.40
N TRP A 98 -20.32 14.75 9.99
CA TRP A 98 -20.12 15.12 8.59
C TRP A 98 -19.52 14.00 7.75
N GLU A 99 -18.62 13.19 8.32
CA GLU A 99 -17.95 12.09 7.65
C GLU A 99 -18.95 11.09 7.08
N TRP A 100 -19.98 10.76 7.86
CA TRP A 100 -21.02 9.85 7.43
C TRP A 100 -22.07 10.55 6.57
N ASP A 101 -22.47 11.76 6.92
CA ASP A 101 -23.52 12.49 6.20
C ASP A 101 -23.09 12.80 4.76
N LEU A 102 -21.82 13.17 4.54
CA LEU A 102 -21.26 13.38 3.21
C LEU A 102 -21.18 12.07 2.42
N LEU A 103 -20.71 11.01 3.05
CA LEU A 103 -20.60 9.69 2.42
C LEU A 103 -21.97 9.14 2.01
N GLU A 104 -22.97 9.30 2.88
CA GLU A 104 -24.36 8.97 2.61
C GLU A 104 -24.92 9.79 1.44
N ALA A 105 -24.68 11.11 1.41
CA ALA A 105 -25.11 11.96 0.31
C ALA A 105 -24.50 11.53 -1.04
N LEU A 106 -23.20 11.23 -1.07
CA LEU A 106 -22.50 10.76 -2.26
C LEU A 106 -23.02 9.39 -2.73
N CYS A 107 -23.21 8.44 -1.81
CA CYS A 107 -23.77 7.13 -2.13
C CYS A 107 -25.21 7.25 -2.67
N ASN A 108 -26.04 8.08 -2.03
CA ASN A 108 -27.40 8.35 -2.51
C ASN A 108 -27.40 8.98 -3.92
N HIS A 109 -26.46 9.88 -4.21
CA HIS A 109 -26.33 10.45 -5.55
C HIS A 109 -25.96 9.37 -6.59
N ARG A 110 -24.98 8.53 -6.28
CA ARG A 110 -24.60 7.39 -7.13
C ARG A 110 -25.79 6.45 -7.37
N ASP A 111 -26.52 6.09 -6.32
CA ASP A 111 -27.63 5.14 -6.41
C ASP A 111 -28.81 5.69 -7.24
N ARG A 112 -29.04 7.01 -7.20
CA ARG A 112 -30.00 7.69 -8.10
C ARG A 112 -29.58 7.58 -9.57
N LEU A 113 -28.29 7.70 -9.86
CA LEU A 113 -27.76 7.53 -11.22
C LEU A 113 -27.80 6.07 -11.68
N ALA A 114 -27.61 5.12 -10.76
CA ALA A 114 -27.63 3.69 -11.06
C ALA A 114 -29.03 3.07 -11.16
N SER A 115 -30.10 3.81 -10.88
CA SER A 115 -31.49 3.32 -10.87
C SER A 115 -31.67 2.03 -10.07
N ALA A 116 -31.02 1.94 -8.91
CA ALA A 116 -30.97 0.71 -8.12
C ALA A 116 -32.36 0.29 -7.56
N ASP A 117 -32.55 -1.02 -7.43
CA ASP A 117 -33.77 -1.61 -6.86
C ASP A 117 -34.05 -1.17 -5.41
N ALA A 118 -35.32 -0.91 -5.10
CA ALA A 118 -35.74 -0.34 -3.83
C ALA A 118 -35.51 -1.27 -2.63
N ALA A 119 -35.72 -2.59 -2.78
CA ALA A 119 -35.51 -3.55 -1.70
C ALA A 119 -34.02 -3.71 -1.37
N SER A 120 -33.19 -3.73 -2.42
CA SER A 120 -31.73 -3.76 -2.28
C SER A 120 -31.19 -2.51 -1.57
N LEU A 121 -31.74 -1.33 -1.89
CA LEU A 121 -31.39 -0.08 -1.21
C LEU A 121 -31.83 -0.06 0.25
N ALA A 122 -33.00 -0.61 0.58
CA ALA A 122 -33.47 -0.71 1.96
C ALA A 122 -32.51 -1.53 2.83
N ARG A 123 -32.10 -2.72 2.35
CA ARG A 123 -31.14 -3.57 3.07
C ARG A 123 -29.79 -2.88 3.28
N ARG A 124 -29.26 -2.24 2.23
CA ARG A 124 -27.99 -1.48 2.33
C ARG A 124 -28.08 -0.30 3.31
N ARG A 125 -29.24 0.36 3.41
CA ARG A 125 -29.45 1.44 4.38
C ARG A 125 -29.45 0.94 5.83
N GLU A 126 -30.03 -0.24 6.07
CA GLU A 126 -29.99 -0.86 7.40
C GLU A 126 -28.55 -1.28 7.78
N GLU A 127 -27.84 -1.94 6.86
CA GLU A 127 -26.43 -2.29 7.02
C GLU A 127 -25.58 -1.02 7.27
N ALA A 128 -25.80 0.04 6.48
CA ALA A 128 -25.12 1.32 6.66
C ALA A 128 -25.47 2.01 7.98
N ALA A 129 -26.71 1.93 8.46
CA ALA A 129 -27.11 2.50 9.75
C ALA A 129 -26.43 1.75 10.91
N ALA A 130 -26.33 0.43 10.82
CA ALA A 130 -25.58 -0.38 11.78
C ALA A 130 -24.09 -0.01 11.76
N GLU A 131 -23.51 0.16 10.57
CA GLU A 131 -22.11 0.56 10.42
C GLU A 131 -21.85 1.97 10.94
N LYS A 132 -22.74 2.93 10.65
CA LYS A 132 -22.73 4.29 11.20
C LYS A 132 -22.70 4.25 12.72
N ALA A 133 -23.57 3.45 13.33
CA ALA A 133 -23.66 3.33 14.78
C ALA A 133 -22.38 2.72 15.37
N ARG A 134 -21.80 1.72 14.72
CA ARG A 134 -20.51 1.12 15.15
C ARG A 134 -19.38 2.14 15.07
N TRP A 135 -19.23 2.81 13.92
CA TRP A 135 -18.19 3.80 13.70
C TRP A 135 -18.34 5.01 14.63
N ALA A 136 -19.55 5.55 14.79
CA ALA A 136 -19.82 6.67 15.70
C ALA A 136 -19.49 6.33 17.15
N ARG A 137 -19.85 5.12 17.61
CA ARG A 137 -19.47 4.64 18.95
C ARG A 137 -17.97 4.55 19.09
N ALA A 138 -17.25 4.02 18.11
CA ALA A 138 -15.80 3.93 18.15
C ALA A 138 -15.15 5.33 18.20
N LEU A 139 -15.59 6.25 17.33
CA LEU A 139 -15.08 7.62 17.26
C LEU A 139 -15.32 8.41 18.55
N LEU A 140 -16.53 8.29 19.11
CA LEU A 140 -16.95 9.00 20.32
C LEU A 140 -16.57 8.26 21.62
N SER A 141 -15.96 7.07 21.50
CA SER A 141 -15.48 6.34 22.68
C SER A 141 -14.19 6.97 23.21
N ALA A 142 -14.15 7.15 24.53
CA ALA A 142 -12.96 7.60 25.24
C ALA A 142 -11.80 6.58 25.18
N ASP A 143 -12.06 5.33 24.79
CA ASP A 143 -11.09 4.23 24.83
C ASP A 143 -10.20 4.15 23.57
N ALA A 144 -10.61 4.75 22.44
CA ALA A 144 -9.80 4.83 21.22
C ALA A 144 -8.46 5.58 21.43
N ARG A 145 -8.30 6.26 22.57
CA ARG A 145 -7.10 6.95 23.03
C ARG A 145 -5.88 6.01 23.13
N PHE A 146 -6.08 4.74 23.49
CA PHE A 146 -4.99 3.82 23.81
C PHE A 146 -4.46 2.98 22.64
N GLN A 147 -5.17 2.86 21.52
CA GLN A 147 -4.69 2.06 20.38
C GLN A 147 -3.71 2.82 19.48
N GLN A 148 -3.84 4.13 19.37
CA GLN A 148 -2.97 4.95 18.51
C GLN A 148 -1.70 5.45 19.22
N ALA A 149 -1.73 5.58 20.55
CA ALA A 149 -0.54 5.90 21.35
C ALA A 149 0.39 4.70 21.54
N ARG A 150 -0.12 3.46 21.41
CA ARG A 150 0.71 2.24 21.48
C ARG A 150 1.57 2.01 20.23
N THR A 151 1.33 2.71 19.12
CA THR A 151 2.10 2.56 17.88
C THR A 151 3.12 3.68 17.65
N GLY A 152 3.30 4.61 18.59
CA GLY A 152 4.22 5.74 18.44
C GLY A 152 5.01 6.11 19.71
N THR A 153 6.26 5.62 19.76
CA THR A 153 7.45 6.34 20.32
C THR A 153 7.76 6.28 21.84
N GLY A 154 8.88 5.60 22.16
CA GLY A 154 9.78 5.77 23.34
C GLY A 154 9.36 5.06 24.64
N THR A 155 10.16 4.32 25.41
CA THR A 155 11.63 4.35 25.68
C THR A 155 11.99 3.06 26.45
N GLY A 156 13.25 2.61 26.39
CA GLY A 156 13.69 1.29 26.88
C GLY A 156 13.70 1.03 28.40
N GLY A 157 13.88 -0.25 28.75
CA GLY A 157 14.13 -0.74 30.11
C GLY A 157 13.44 -2.08 30.42
N ASP A 158 14.18 -3.16 30.16
CA ASP A 158 14.19 -4.50 30.80
C ASP A 158 12.90 -5.12 31.39
N GLY A 159 12.61 -6.36 30.99
CA GLY A 159 11.64 -7.24 31.64
C GLY A 159 10.68 -7.94 30.68
N GLY A 160 10.98 -9.20 30.35
CA GLY A 160 10.25 -10.03 29.40
C GLY A 160 8.76 -10.23 29.72
N GLY A 161 7.95 -10.27 28.66
CA GLY A 161 6.52 -10.56 28.70
C GLY A 161 5.90 -10.33 27.34
N ASP A 162 5.68 -11.44 26.63
CA ASP A 162 5.02 -11.61 25.34
C ASP A 162 3.77 -10.72 25.15
N GLU A 163 3.89 -9.59 24.43
CA GLU A 163 2.68 -8.89 23.94
C GLU A 163 2.93 -8.05 22.69
N SER A 164 2.15 -8.36 21.64
CA SER A 164 2.07 -7.75 20.31
C SER A 164 3.08 -8.23 19.25
N THR A 165 3.01 -9.53 18.94
CA THR A 165 3.39 -10.02 17.61
C THR A 165 2.36 -9.56 16.56
N PRO A 166 2.77 -8.91 15.46
CA PRO A 166 1.85 -8.50 14.38
C PRO A 166 1.09 -9.70 13.78
N SER A 167 -0.11 -9.48 13.23
CA SER A 167 -0.97 -10.59 12.74
C SER A 167 -0.33 -11.45 11.64
N TRP A 168 0.62 -10.91 10.86
CA TRP A 168 1.37 -11.67 9.86
C TRP A 168 2.39 -12.64 10.49
N MET A 169 2.83 -12.38 11.72
CA MET A 169 3.70 -13.27 12.50
C MET A 169 2.90 -14.39 13.17
N ALA A 170 1.61 -14.16 13.46
CA ALA A 170 0.71 -15.21 13.98
C ALA A 170 0.41 -16.32 12.95
N ALA A 171 0.56 -16.03 11.65
CA ALA A 171 0.40 -17.00 10.57
C ALA A 171 1.68 -17.78 10.25
N ALA A 172 2.81 -17.46 10.88
CA ALA A 172 4.07 -18.16 10.65
C ALA A 172 4.04 -19.55 11.31
N PRO A 173 4.44 -20.63 10.62
CA PRO A 173 4.59 -21.94 11.23
C PRO A 173 5.65 -21.85 12.34
N LYS A 174 5.25 -22.14 13.58
CA LYS A 174 6.15 -22.20 14.74
C LYS A 174 6.95 -23.50 14.70
N SER A 175 7.87 -23.61 13.73
CA SER A 175 8.91 -24.64 13.78
C SER A 175 9.98 -24.17 14.75
N GLU A 176 10.31 -24.98 15.76
CA GLU A 176 11.46 -24.74 16.63
C GLU A 176 12.72 -24.66 15.75
N LEU A 177 13.27 -23.45 15.57
CA LEU A 177 14.46 -23.21 14.75
C LEU A 177 15.76 -23.62 15.45
N TYR A 178 15.69 -24.31 16.58
CA TYR A 178 16.85 -24.79 17.33
C TYR A 178 16.84 -26.32 17.40
N VAL A 179 17.67 -26.95 16.57
CA VAL A 179 18.07 -28.34 16.78
C VAL A 179 19.29 -28.31 17.70
N ASP A 180 19.15 -28.89 18.89
CA ASP A 180 20.28 -29.04 19.81
C ASP A 180 21.38 -29.91 19.18
N ARG A 181 22.52 -29.29 18.90
CA ARG A 181 23.68 -29.94 18.26
C ARG A 181 24.22 -31.14 19.06
N THR A 182 23.93 -31.21 20.35
CA THR A 182 24.36 -32.30 21.25
C THR A 182 23.48 -33.54 21.19
N LEU A 183 22.22 -33.44 20.74
CA LEU A 183 21.33 -34.60 20.54
C LEU A 183 21.61 -35.31 19.20
N ALA A 184 22.16 -34.59 18.22
CA ALA A 184 22.58 -35.16 16.94
C ALA A 184 23.96 -35.86 16.99
N ALA A 185 24.64 -35.86 18.14
CA ALA A 185 26.00 -36.36 18.29
C ALA A 185 26.11 -37.74 18.97
N ASN A 186 24.98 -38.41 19.22
CA ASN A 186 24.95 -39.77 19.74
C ASN A 186 24.38 -40.74 18.70
N ASP A 187 25.14 -40.98 17.64
CA ASP A 187 25.23 -42.29 17.00
C ASP A 187 26.62 -42.35 16.32
N ASP A 188 27.42 -43.27 16.82
CA ASP A 188 28.77 -43.62 16.42
C ASP A 188 28.72 -44.44 15.12
N ASP A 189 29.28 -43.92 14.02
CA ASP A 189 30.07 -44.65 13.00
C ASP A 189 30.27 -43.79 11.73
N GLY A 190 31.52 -43.36 11.53
CA GLY A 190 32.20 -42.93 10.29
C GLY A 190 31.43 -42.24 9.13
N ASP A 191 31.46 -40.91 9.10
CA ASP A 191 32.09 -40.10 8.01
C ASP A 191 32.13 -38.64 8.50
N GLU A 192 33.34 -38.14 8.78
CA GLU A 192 33.56 -36.85 9.42
C GLU A 192 33.18 -35.74 8.42
N PHE A 193 32.20 -34.89 8.77
CA PHE A 193 31.71 -33.67 8.08
C PHE A 193 30.36 -33.70 7.33
N SER A 194 29.32 -34.38 7.85
CA SER A 194 27.94 -33.94 7.53
C SER A 194 26.97 -34.16 8.70
N PRO A 195 26.22 -33.12 9.14
CA PRO A 195 25.12 -33.33 10.09
C PRO A 195 24.03 -34.19 9.43
N ALA A 196 23.26 -34.93 10.24
CA ALA A 196 22.15 -35.76 9.78
C ALA A 196 21.05 -34.89 9.13
N TYR A 197 21.22 -34.61 7.84
CA TYR A 197 20.20 -33.91 7.06
C TYR A 197 19.05 -34.88 6.75
N PRO A 198 17.80 -34.38 6.65
CA PRO A 198 16.68 -35.20 6.22
C PRO A 198 16.97 -35.95 4.91
N GLU A 199 16.49 -37.19 4.78
CA GLU A 199 16.82 -38.09 3.66
C GLU A 199 16.60 -37.46 2.27
N ARG A 200 15.55 -36.64 2.13
CA ARG A 200 15.28 -35.91 0.89
C ARG A 200 16.39 -34.92 0.52
N PHE A 201 16.98 -34.27 1.52
CA PHE A 201 18.06 -33.32 1.29
C PHE A 201 19.39 -34.01 1.01
N ALA A 202 19.67 -35.14 1.66
CA ALA A 202 20.82 -35.98 1.33
C ALA A 202 20.73 -36.51 -0.12
N ALA A 203 19.54 -36.93 -0.55
CA ALA A 203 19.29 -37.32 -1.94
C ALA A 203 19.52 -36.16 -2.92
N ILE A 204 19.10 -34.94 -2.57
CA ILE A 204 19.34 -33.73 -3.37
C ILE A 204 20.84 -33.41 -3.45
N ILE A 205 21.58 -33.43 -2.34
CA ILE A 205 23.03 -33.18 -2.35
C ILE A 205 23.74 -34.21 -3.22
N LYS A 206 23.36 -35.49 -3.10
CA LYS A 206 23.92 -36.54 -3.92
C LYS A 206 23.66 -36.29 -5.40
N ALA A 207 22.43 -35.95 -5.78
CA ALA A 207 22.08 -35.62 -7.17
C ALA A 207 22.87 -34.40 -7.70
N VAL A 208 23.07 -33.37 -6.87
CA VAL A 208 23.92 -32.22 -7.22
C VAL A 208 25.38 -32.62 -7.40
N GLN A 209 25.91 -33.49 -6.55
CA GLN A 209 27.30 -33.96 -6.63
C GLN A 209 27.53 -34.93 -7.80
N THR A 210 26.54 -35.75 -8.15
CA THR A 210 26.61 -36.71 -9.27
C THR A 210 26.20 -36.10 -10.61
N GLY A 211 25.65 -34.89 -10.61
CA GLY A 211 25.13 -34.23 -11.81
C GLY A 211 23.82 -34.82 -12.32
N GLU A 212 23.09 -35.54 -11.47
CA GLU A 212 21.76 -36.06 -11.81
C GLU A 212 20.70 -34.95 -11.69
N PRO A 213 19.71 -34.92 -12.59
CA PRO A 213 18.63 -33.93 -12.53
C PRO A 213 17.83 -34.10 -11.23
N VAL A 214 17.75 -33.04 -10.43
CA VAL A 214 17.03 -33.07 -9.14
C VAL A 214 15.52 -33.11 -9.39
N GLU A 215 14.82 -33.96 -8.64
CA GLU A 215 13.37 -34.10 -8.76
C GLU A 215 12.64 -32.76 -8.56
N GLY A 216 11.84 -32.37 -9.55
CA GLY A 216 10.98 -31.18 -9.50
C GLY A 216 11.61 -29.88 -10.00
N ILE A 217 12.91 -29.85 -10.31
CA ILE A 217 13.51 -28.73 -11.05
C ILE A 217 13.58 -29.07 -12.54
N VAL A 218 13.09 -28.16 -13.38
CA VAL A 218 13.24 -28.23 -14.82
C VAL A 218 14.47 -27.41 -15.18
N GLU A 219 15.37 -27.97 -15.99
CA GLU A 219 16.51 -27.24 -16.52
C GLU A 219 16.00 -26.09 -17.40
N ILE A 220 16.24 -24.86 -16.96
CA ILE A 220 15.94 -23.67 -17.76
C ILE A 220 17.14 -23.52 -18.71
N PRO A 221 16.96 -23.69 -20.02
CA PRO A 221 18.06 -23.46 -20.95
C PRO A 221 18.48 -21.99 -20.84
N ASP A 222 19.78 -21.69 -21.03
CA ASP A 222 20.35 -20.34 -20.99
C ASP A 222 19.93 -19.47 -22.20
N ILE A 223 18.75 -19.77 -22.76
CA ILE A 223 18.14 -19.06 -23.87
C ILE A 223 16.83 -18.45 -23.38
N VAL A 224 16.59 -17.22 -23.79
CA VAL A 224 15.32 -16.54 -23.54
C VAL A 224 14.26 -17.19 -24.42
N ALA A 225 13.42 -18.07 -23.86
CA ALA A 225 12.26 -18.62 -24.55
C ALA A 225 11.24 -17.50 -24.86
N ARG A 226 11.38 -16.85 -26.02
CA ARG A 226 10.45 -15.83 -26.49
C ARG A 226 9.26 -16.51 -27.15
N ASN A 227 8.05 -16.21 -26.67
CA ASN A 227 6.83 -16.65 -27.34
C ASN A 227 6.78 -16.03 -28.75
N PRO A 228 6.56 -16.83 -29.82
CA PRO A 228 6.56 -16.33 -31.20
C PRO A 228 5.47 -15.27 -31.50
N THR A 229 4.50 -15.11 -30.59
CA THR A 229 3.41 -14.13 -30.73
C THR A 229 3.77 -12.75 -30.15
N THR A 230 4.86 -12.64 -29.39
CA THR A 230 5.22 -11.42 -28.68
C THR A 230 6.31 -10.66 -29.43
N THR A 231 5.93 -9.59 -30.12
CA THR A 231 6.90 -8.65 -30.68
C THR A 231 7.52 -7.82 -29.55
N PRO A 232 8.87 -7.76 -29.43
CA PRO A 232 9.54 -7.09 -28.31
C PRO A 232 9.44 -5.55 -28.35
N PHE A 233 9.00 -4.99 -29.48
CA PHE A 233 8.84 -3.55 -29.65
C PHE A 233 7.36 -3.20 -29.79
N GLY A 234 6.88 -2.26 -28.97
CA GLY A 234 5.56 -1.66 -29.14
C GLY A 234 5.58 -0.69 -30.32
N SER A 235 4.61 -0.80 -31.24
CA SER A 235 4.51 0.06 -32.43
C SER A 235 4.16 1.53 -32.16
N MET A 236 3.95 1.92 -30.90
CA MET A 236 3.55 3.29 -30.55
C MET A 236 4.75 4.16 -30.20
N ALA A 237 4.74 5.39 -30.73
CA ALA A 237 5.71 6.41 -30.35
C ALA A 237 5.60 6.69 -28.84
N ARG A 238 6.75 6.66 -28.15
CA ARG A 238 6.84 6.92 -26.70
C ARG A 238 6.19 8.28 -26.38
N PRO A 239 5.20 8.36 -25.48
CA PRO A 239 4.69 9.64 -25.00
C PRO A 239 5.82 10.46 -24.38
N PRO A 240 5.98 11.74 -24.76
CA PRO A 240 7.04 12.57 -24.22
C PRO A 240 6.83 12.76 -22.72
N LYS A 241 7.94 12.78 -21.98
CA LYS A 241 7.89 13.01 -20.54
C LYS A 241 7.54 14.48 -20.28
N PRO A 242 6.85 14.82 -19.18
CA PRO A 242 6.33 16.18 -18.95
C PRO A 242 7.41 17.28 -18.82
N TRP A 243 8.70 16.91 -18.74
CA TRP A 243 9.84 17.84 -18.73
C TRP A 243 10.54 17.98 -20.09
N GLU A 244 10.11 17.25 -21.13
CA GLU A 244 10.64 17.38 -22.49
C GLU A 244 9.97 18.58 -23.19
N LYS A 245 10.66 19.72 -23.20
CA LYS A 245 10.23 20.90 -23.99
C LYS A 245 10.32 20.55 -25.47
N ALA A 246 9.19 20.59 -26.19
CA ALA A 246 9.15 20.35 -27.62
C ALA A 246 10.07 21.33 -28.36
N ARG A 247 11.13 20.84 -29.01
CA ARG A 247 11.92 21.63 -29.96
C ARG A 247 11.10 21.75 -31.25
N PRO A 248 10.94 22.96 -31.82
CA PRO A 248 10.26 23.12 -33.10
C PRO A 248 11.11 22.48 -34.20
N VAL A 249 10.49 21.58 -34.96
CA VAL A 249 11.04 20.96 -36.15
C VAL A 249 11.07 22.04 -37.24
N ALA A 250 12.25 22.53 -37.56
CA ALA A 250 12.50 23.29 -38.78
C ALA A 250 13.12 22.34 -39.80
N ASP A 251 12.45 22.20 -40.93
CA ASP A 251 12.86 21.39 -42.06
C ASP A 251 14.26 21.80 -42.56
N THR A 252 15.04 20.79 -42.98
CA THR A 252 15.94 20.77 -44.16
C THR A 252 17.19 19.93 -43.86
N GLU A 253 17.21 18.76 -44.50
CA GLU A 253 18.37 18.08 -45.10
C GLU A 253 19.58 17.68 -44.23
N LEU A 254 19.91 16.39 -44.36
CA LEU A 254 21.16 15.77 -43.93
C LEU A 254 22.38 16.61 -44.34
N PRO A 255 23.40 16.67 -43.49
CA PRO A 255 24.58 15.89 -43.84
C PRO A 255 25.05 14.98 -42.70
N ASN A 256 25.40 13.79 -43.14
CA ASN A 256 26.36 12.88 -42.53
C ASN A 256 27.57 13.67 -41.98
N GLU A 257 27.95 13.44 -40.73
CA GLU A 257 29.28 12.96 -40.30
C GLU A 257 29.56 13.26 -38.83
N GLY A 258 29.79 12.18 -38.06
CA GLY A 258 30.76 12.18 -36.97
C GLY A 258 30.24 12.18 -35.53
N GLN A 259 29.87 11.00 -35.00
CA GLN A 259 30.38 10.47 -33.71
C GLN A 259 29.80 9.07 -33.40
N PRO A 260 30.51 8.25 -32.61
CA PRO A 260 31.10 7.01 -33.09
C PRO A 260 30.23 5.77 -32.84
N ASP A 261 30.15 4.95 -33.88
CA ASP A 261 30.23 3.49 -33.90
C ASP A 261 29.85 2.72 -32.61
N LEU A 262 28.57 2.77 -32.26
CA LEU A 262 27.89 1.62 -31.65
C LEU A 262 26.61 1.39 -32.45
N VAL A 263 26.78 0.96 -33.70
CA VAL A 263 25.73 0.22 -34.40
C VAL A 263 25.47 -1.02 -33.54
N ALA A 264 24.48 -0.93 -32.65
CA ALA A 264 23.74 -2.11 -32.25
C ALA A 264 23.20 -2.66 -33.57
N GLN A 265 23.89 -3.65 -34.13
CA GLN A 265 23.35 -4.50 -35.17
C GLN A 265 22.15 -5.19 -34.51
N VAL A 266 21.01 -4.50 -34.53
CA VAL A 266 19.74 -5.07 -34.14
C VAL A 266 19.45 -6.06 -35.25
N ASP A 267 19.53 -7.34 -34.88
CA ASP A 267 19.25 -8.46 -35.77
C ASP A 267 17.80 -8.34 -36.24
N GLU A 268 17.61 -7.74 -37.41
CA GLU A 268 16.31 -7.38 -37.95
C GLU A 268 15.56 -8.64 -38.45
N LYS A 269 16.26 -9.79 -38.51
CA LYS A 269 15.67 -11.08 -38.86
C LYS A 269 16.52 -12.25 -38.34
N PHE A 270 16.01 -12.93 -37.31
CA PHE A 270 16.57 -14.22 -36.90
C PHE A 270 16.45 -15.23 -38.06
N PRO A 271 17.50 -16.00 -38.38
CA PRO A 271 17.44 -17.04 -39.40
C PRO A 271 16.43 -18.13 -38.99
N ASP A 272 15.62 -18.59 -39.95
CA ASP A 272 14.72 -19.74 -39.76
C ASP A 272 15.57 -21.00 -39.54
N ASP A 273 15.34 -21.71 -38.42
CA ASP A 273 15.89 -23.04 -38.15
C ASP A 273 15.18 -24.10 -39.01
N ASP A 274 15.39 -24.05 -40.33
CA ASP A 274 15.19 -25.21 -41.22
C ASP A 274 16.57 -25.70 -41.70
N VAL A 275 17.41 -26.11 -40.75
CA VAL A 275 18.52 -27.04 -41.04
C VAL A 275 18.12 -28.40 -40.52
N GLU A 276 17.54 -29.18 -41.42
CA GLU A 276 17.32 -30.60 -41.26
C GLU A 276 18.54 -31.26 -40.63
N ALA A 277 18.30 -32.01 -39.55
CA ALA A 277 19.23 -32.99 -39.02
C ALA A 277 19.50 -34.07 -40.08
N SER A 278 20.43 -33.79 -40.99
CA SER A 278 20.96 -34.72 -41.98
C SER A 278 22.47 -34.79 -41.79
N GLY A 279 22.93 -35.75 -40.99
CA GLY A 279 24.35 -35.85 -40.61
C GLY A 279 24.77 -37.15 -39.93
N THR A 280 24.38 -38.27 -40.53
CA THR A 280 25.12 -39.55 -40.63
C THR A 280 26.02 -39.98 -39.46
N ARG A 281 25.53 -41.01 -38.77
CA ARG A 281 26.28 -42.01 -38.00
C ARG A 281 27.43 -42.63 -38.81
N ALA A 282 28.64 -42.58 -38.26
CA ALA A 282 29.73 -43.54 -38.51
C ALA A 282 30.54 -43.69 -37.22
#